data_AF-R9MAT5-F1
#
_entry.id   AF-R9MAT5-F1
#
_cell.length_a   1.000
_cell.length_b   1.000
_cell.length_c   1.000
_cell.angle_alpha   90.00
_cell.angle_beta   90.00
_cell.angle_gamma   90.00
#
_symmetry.space_group_name_H-M   'P 1'
#
loop_
_entity.id
_entity.type
_entity.pdbx_description
1 polymer ?
#
loop_
_entity_poly.entity_id
_entity_poly.type
_entity_poly.pdbx_seq_one_letter_code
_entity_poly.pdbx_strand_id
1 'polypeptide(L)' 'MAYDTLVREAKDLPEDMIEQVIDFIRFLKYASKKEQTKHSISNNITFRRTVNPLADEFISMAEDFDETPECFKEYI' A
#
# COMPACT_ATOMS: atom_id res chain seq x y z
N MET A 1 -11.10 -8.66 31.56
CA MET A 1 -11.20 -7.81 30.35
C MET A 1 -10.56 -8.54 29.17
N ALA A 2 -10.79 -8.10 27.92
CA ALA A 2 -10.21 -8.75 26.73
C ALA A 2 -8.67 -8.78 26.75
N TYR A 3 -8.06 -7.73 27.29
CA TYR A 3 -6.60 -7.65 27.47
C TYR A 3 -6.05 -8.69 28.46
N ASP A 4 -6.72 -8.89 29.60
CA ASP A 4 -6.31 -9.91 30.58
C ASP A 4 -6.37 -11.33 30.00
N THR A 5 -7.33 -11.55 29.10
CA THR A 5 -7.46 -12.84 28.40
C THR A 5 -6.30 -13.02 27.44
N LEU A 6 -5.97 -12.01 26.62
CA LEU A 6 -4.81 -12.03 25.72
C LEU A 6 -3.50 -12.35 26.48
N VAL A 7 -3.27 -11.70 27.62
CA VAL A 7 -2.06 -11.91 28.42
C VAL A 7 -2.00 -13.33 29.00
N ARG A 8 -3.15 -13.89 29.38
CA ARG A 8 -3.20 -15.28 29.88
C ARG A 8 -2.91 -16.28 28.78
N GLU A 9 -3.58 -16.17 27.63
CA GLU A 9 -3.36 -17.08 26.50
C GLU A 9 -1.91 -16.98 25.97
N ALA A 10 -1.35 -15.76 25.91
CA ALA A 10 0.02 -15.53 25.45
C ALA A 10 1.09 -16.13 26.38
N LYS A 11 0.81 -16.30 27.67
CA LYS A 11 1.75 -16.90 28.64
C LYS A 11 1.91 -18.41 28.49
N ASP A 12 0.91 -19.08 27.92
CA ASP A 12 0.91 -20.53 27.75
C ASP A 12 1.53 -20.95 26.40
N LEU A 13 1.91 -19.98 25.57
CA LEU A 13 2.58 -20.20 24.28
C LEU A 13 4.10 -20.34 24.45
N PRO A 14 4.75 -21.19 23.65
CA PRO A 14 6.19 -21.26 23.59
C PRO A 14 6.77 -19.99 22.92
N GLU A 15 8.01 -19.63 23.30
CA GLU A 15 8.65 -18.36 22.94
C GLU A 15 8.73 -18.12 21.42
N ASP A 16 8.95 -19.19 20.65
CA ASP A 16 9.00 -19.18 19.18
C ASP A 16 7.66 -18.79 18.53
N MET A 17 6.54 -19.06 19.21
CA MET A 17 5.21 -18.68 18.75
C MET A 17 4.82 -17.26 19.23
N ILE A 18 5.44 -16.76 20.30
CA ILE A 18 5.21 -15.39 20.79
C ILE A 18 5.62 -14.36 19.75
N GLU A 19 6.70 -14.60 19.00
CA GLU A 19 7.12 -13.71 17.91
C GLU A 19 6.03 -13.52 16.85
N GLN A 20 5.33 -14.60 16.47
CA GLN A 20 4.23 -14.54 15.50
C GLN A 20 3.05 -13.75 16.04
N VAL A 21 2.74 -13.87 17.34
CA VAL A 21 1.68 -13.09 18.00
C VAL A 21 2.05 -11.61 18.02
N ILE A 22 3.31 -11.27 18.31
CA ILE A 22 3.79 -9.89 18.28
C ILE A 22 3.63 -9.28 16.88
N ASP A 23 4.01 -10.03 15.84
CA ASP A 23 3.90 -9.56 14.46
C ASP A 23 2.44 -9.40 14.03
N PHE A 24 1.55 -10.30 14.45
CA PHE A 24 0.13 -10.14 14.21
C PHE A 24 -0.45 -8.90 14.91
N ILE A 25 -0.06 -8.63 16.16
CA ILE A 25 -0.47 -7.41 16.88
C ILE A 25 0.05 -6.15 16.16
N ARG A 26 1.29 -6.17 15.64
CA ARG A 26 1.84 -5.07 14.84
C ARG A 26 1.05 -4.86 13.55
N PHE A 27 0.69 -5.94 12.87
CA PHE A 27 -0.16 -5.91 11.69
C PHE A 27 -1.52 -5.27 12.00
N LEU A 28 -2.20 -5.68 13.07
CA LEU A 28 -3.49 -5.10 13.48
C LEU A 28 -3.38 -3.60 13.79
N LYS A 29 -2.30 -3.19 14.48
CA LYS A 29 -2.01 -1.77 14.73
C LYS A 29 -1.82 -0.97 13.43
N TYR A 30 -1.13 -1.56 12.46
CA TYR A 30 -0.96 -0.94 11.15
C TYR A 30 -2.27 -0.87 10.35
N ALA A 31 -3.04 -1.96 10.31
CA ALA A 31 -4.32 -2.04 9.62
C ALA A 31 -5.32 -1.01 10.16
N SER A 32 -5.41 -0.86 11.49
CA SER A 32 -6.25 0.15 12.14
C SER A 32 -5.86 1.58 11.73
N LYS A 33 -4.55 1.89 11.67
CA LYS A 33 -4.07 3.19 11.18
C LYS A 33 -4.42 3.42 9.70
N LYS A 34 -4.39 2.37 8.88
CA LYS A 34 -4.73 2.43 7.45
C LYS A 34 -6.22 2.64 7.20
N GLU A 35 -7.09 2.03 8.00
CA GLU A 35 -8.54 2.29 7.93
C GLU A 35 -8.87 3.73 8.31
N GLN A 36 -8.21 4.29 9.32
CA GLN A 36 -8.37 5.70 9.69
C GLN A 36 -7.91 6.65 8.57
N THR A 37 -6.82 6.33 7.87
CA THR A 37 -6.36 7.13 6.72
C THR A 37 -7.27 6.96 5.50
N LYS A 38 -7.80 5.76 5.23
CA LYS A 38 -8.76 5.52 4.13
C LYS A 38 -10.07 6.28 4.33
N HIS A 39 -10.61 6.33 5.55
CA HIS A 39 -11.82 7.10 5.85
C HIS A 39 -11.60 8.62 5.82
N SER A 40 -10.34 9.09 5.91
CA SER A 40 -10.00 10.51 5.76
C SER A 40 -9.82 10.95 4.30
N ILE A 41 -9.73 10.02 3.35
CA ILE A 41 -9.67 10.36 1.92
C ILE A 41 -11.10 10.52 1.43
N SER A 42 -11.65 11.73 1.64
CA SER A 42 -12.94 12.12 1.07
C SER A 42 -12.92 11.93 -0.46
N ASN A 43 -14.06 11.51 -1.02
CA ASN A 43 -14.30 11.06 -2.39
C ASN A 43 -14.06 12.08 -3.53
N ASN A 44 -13.21 13.09 -3.33
CA ASN A 44 -13.01 14.20 -4.27
C ASN A 44 -11.55 14.40 -4.71
N ILE A 45 -10.73 13.34 -4.75
CA ILE A 45 -9.35 13.46 -5.25
C ILE A 45 -9.17 12.52 -6.44
N THR A 46 -9.37 13.06 -7.63
CA THR A 46 -8.87 12.49 -8.88
C THR A 46 -7.37 12.23 -8.70
N PHE A 47 -6.97 10.96 -8.64
CA PHE A 47 -5.57 10.56 -8.52
C PHE A 47 -4.81 11.02 -9.79
N ARG A 48 -4.24 12.23 -9.76
CA ARG A 48 -3.23 12.65 -10.73
C ARG A 48 -1.87 12.28 -10.17
N ARG A 49 -1.12 11.44 -10.89
CA ARG A 49 0.32 11.21 -10.62
C ARG A 49 1.02 12.57 -10.67
N THR A 50 1.49 13.05 -9.53
CA THR A 50 2.32 14.26 -9.47
C THR A 50 3.75 13.86 -9.81
N VAL A 51 4.19 14.17 -11.03
CA VAL A 51 5.62 14.19 -11.37
C VAL A 51 6.26 15.37 -10.65
N ASN A 52 7.36 15.15 -9.94
CA ASN A 52 8.02 16.20 -9.18
C ASN A 52 8.86 17.07 -10.15
N PRO A 53 8.49 18.34 -10.42
CA PRO A 53 9.04 19.14 -11.52
C PRO A 53 10.31 19.94 -11.17
N LEU A 54 10.96 19.69 -10.02
CA LEU A 54 12.19 20.41 -9.65
C LEU A 54 13.45 19.94 -10.41
N ALA A 55 13.36 18.89 -11.21
CA ALA A 55 14.33 18.66 -12.27
C ALA A 55 13.71 19.26 -13.54
N ASP A 56 14.15 20.47 -13.89
CA ASP A 56 13.79 21.24 -15.07
C ASP A 56 14.22 20.54 -16.39
N GLU A 57 14.27 19.21 -16.38
CA GLU A 57 14.55 18.36 -17.53
C GLU A 57 13.23 18.02 -18.20
N PHE A 58 13.05 18.57 -19.40
CA PHE A 58 12.04 18.13 -20.36
C PHE A 58 11.97 16.60 -20.35
N ILE A 59 10.80 16.07 -20.05
CA ILE A 59 10.52 14.65 -20.24
C ILE A 59 10.56 14.43 -21.75
N SER A 60 11.72 14.00 -22.27
CA SER A 60 11.88 13.64 -23.66
C SER A 60 11.13 12.33 -23.90
N MET A 61 9.99 12.43 -24.58
CA MET A 61 9.32 11.26 -25.14
C MET A 61 9.94 11.00 -26.52
N ALA A 62 10.09 9.74 -26.89
CA ALA A 62 10.51 9.36 -28.22
C ALA A 62 9.42 9.76 -29.23
N GLU A 63 9.82 10.11 -30.46
CA GLU A 63 8.90 10.56 -31.52
C GLU A 63 7.86 9.49 -31.91
N ASP A 64 8.17 8.22 -31.65
CA ASP A 64 7.36 7.03 -31.97
C ASP A 64 6.49 6.55 -30.79
N PHE A 65 6.41 7.28 -29.67
CA PHE A 65 5.64 6.85 -28.50
C PHE A 65 4.15 6.59 -28.81
N ASP A 66 3.57 7.38 -29.71
CA ASP A 66 2.18 7.24 -30.14
C ASP A 66 2.02 6.26 -31.33
N GLU A 67 3.12 5.72 -31.86
CA GLU A 67 3.05 4.75 -32.96
C GLU A 67 2.56 3.38 -32.46
N THR A 68 1.52 2.86 -33.12
CA THR A 68 1.02 1.52 -32.82
C THR A 68 2.04 0.47 -33.27
N PRO A 69 2.54 -0.40 -32.38
CA PRO A 69 3.47 -1.45 -32.77
C PRO A 69 2.88 -2.39 -33.82
N GLU A 70 3.72 -2.93 -34.70
CA GLU A 70 3.30 -3.79 -35.82
C GLU A 70 2.36 -4.93 -35.42
N CYS A 71 2.64 -5.57 -34.27
CA CYS A 71 1.82 -6.68 -33.75
C CYS A 71 0.41 -6.27 -33.30
N PHE A 72 0.12 -4.97 -33.21
CA PHE A 72 -1.19 -4.42 -32.84
C PHE A 72 -1.90 -3.73 -34.01
N LYS A 73 -1.25 -3.55 -35.17
CA LYS A 73 -1.89 -2.91 -36.34
C LYS A 73 -3.08 -3.71 -36.88
N GLU A 74 -3.11 -5.02 -36.68
CA GLU A 74 -4.24 -5.88 -37.09
C GLU A 74 -5.51 -5.69 -36.24
N TYR A 75 -5.40 -4.99 -35.10
CA TYR A 75 -6.48 -4.84 -34.11
C TYR A 75 -7.06 -3.43 -34.02
N ILE A 76 -6.63 -2.52 -34.89
CA ILE A 76 -7.14 -1.15 -35.05
C ILE A 76 -7.94 -1.05 -36.34
#